data_AF-A0A815U8T1-F1
#
_entry.id   AF-A0A815U8T1-F1
#
_cell.length_a   1.000
_cell.length_b   1.000
_cell.length_c   1.000
_cell.angle_alpha   90.00
_cell.angle_beta   90.00
_cell.angle_gamma   90.00
#
_symmetry.space_group_name_H-M   'P 1'
#
loop_
_entity.id
_entity.type
_entity.pdbx_description
1 polymer ?
#
loop_
_entity_poly.entity_id
_entity_poly.type
_entity_poly.pdbx_seq_one_letter_code
_entity_poly.pdbx_strand_id
1 'polypeptide(L)'
;MFPQNAQFPINASLIYDGPPHPASESYACAKRSLAQLTQWFRKQHGCDFISILPGNFFGAYGDFNPNTAPLVNSLIAKMESQRERNLSASLTMMSTGTPLRQVIPGRPI
;
A
#
# COMPACT_ATOMS: atom_id res chain seq x y z
N MET A 1 -7.12 -4.49 0.93
CA MET A 1 -7.94 -5.15 -0.11
C MET A 1 -7.96 -6.65 0.02
N PHE A 2 -6.88 -7.31 0.44
CA PHE A 2 -6.92 -8.73 0.77
C PHE A 2 -7.48 -8.96 2.18
N PRO A 3 -7.95 -10.18 2.48
CA PRO A 3 -8.33 -10.56 3.84
C PRO A 3 -7.20 -10.36 4.84
N GLN A 4 -7.55 -10.07 6.11
CA GLN A 4 -6.55 -9.88 7.16
C GLN A 4 -5.63 -11.10 7.35
N ASN A 5 -6.16 -12.31 7.17
CA ASN A 5 -5.46 -13.57 7.40
C ASN A 5 -5.00 -14.24 6.09
N ALA A 6 -4.87 -13.46 4.99
CA ALA A 6 -4.39 -14.00 3.72
C ALA A 6 -2.96 -14.54 3.88
N GLN A 7 -2.71 -15.75 3.38
CA GLN A 7 -1.38 -16.35 3.40
C GLN A 7 -0.50 -15.79 2.29
N PHE A 8 0.79 -15.60 2.62
CA PHE A 8 1.80 -15.22 1.62
C PHE A 8 2.34 -16.47 0.90
N PRO A 9 2.65 -16.40 -0.40
CA PRO A 9 2.53 -15.21 -1.27
C PRO A 9 1.08 -14.90 -1.64
N ILE A 10 0.72 -13.61 -1.62
CA ILE A 10 -0.62 -13.16 -1.97
C ILE A 10 -0.79 -13.21 -3.49
N ASN A 11 -1.86 -13.85 -3.95
CA ASN A 11 -2.27 -13.85 -5.35
C ASN A 11 -3.64 -13.15 -5.51
N ALA A 12 -3.99 -12.81 -6.76
CA ALA A 12 -5.22 -12.07 -7.05
C ALA A 12 -6.51 -12.85 -6.72
N SER A 13 -6.50 -14.20 -6.72
CA SER A 13 -7.69 -14.97 -6.37
C SER A 13 -8.07 -14.85 -4.90
N LEU A 14 -7.10 -14.58 -4.01
CA LEU A 14 -7.36 -14.38 -2.58
C LEU A 14 -8.14 -13.11 -2.23
N ILE A 15 -8.40 -12.22 -3.19
CA ILE A 15 -8.96 -10.89 -2.91
C ILE A 15 -10.36 -10.96 -2.28
N TYR A 16 -11.14 -12.01 -2.55
CA TYR A 16 -12.50 -12.20 -2.04
C TYR A 16 -12.64 -13.30 -0.98
N ASP A 17 -11.53 -13.93 -0.55
CA ASP A 17 -11.53 -15.07 0.39
C ASP A 17 -11.73 -14.66 1.86
N GLY A 18 -12.40 -13.54 2.11
CA GLY A 18 -12.70 -13.04 3.43
C GLY A 18 -12.76 -11.50 3.55
N PRO A 19 -13.15 -10.99 4.73
CA PRO A 19 -13.24 -9.56 4.98
C PRO A 19 -11.84 -8.92 5.05
N PRO A 20 -11.68 -7.69 4.54
CA PRO A 20 -10.44 -6.94 4.68
C PRO A 20 -10.18 -6.55 6.14
N HIS A 21 -8.97 -6.05 6.43
CA HIS A 21 -8.65 -5.55 7.77
C HIS A 21 -9.60 -4.40 8.17
N PRO A 22 -10.19 -4.40 9.38
CA PRO A 22 -11.22 -3.43 9.81
C PRO A 22 -10.80 -1.97 9.64
N ALA A 23 -9.57 -1.62 10.03
CA ALA A 23 -9.03 -0.25 9.89
C ALA A 23 -8.99 0.28 8.44
N SER A 24 -9.15 -0.58 7.44
CA SER A 24 -9.11 -0.24 6.01
C SER A 24 -10.34 -0.72 5.25
N GLU A 25 -11.39 -1.15 5.96
CA GLU A 25 -12.50 -1.89 5.38
C GLU A 25 -13.24 -1.09 4.30
N SER A 26 -13.63 0.15 4.60
CA SER A 26 -14.34 1.03 3.67
C SER A 26 -13.55 1.25 2.38
N TYR A 27 -12.27 1.58 2.50
CA TYR A 27 -11.35 1.73 1.36
C TYR A 27 -11.22 0.43 0.55
N ALA A 28 -11.05 -0.70 1.24
CA ALA A 28 -10.91 -2.00 0.60
C ALA A 28 -12.19 -2.42 -0.14
N CYS A 29 -13.35 -2.22 0.46
CA CYS A 29 -14.66 -2.49 -0.16
C CYS A 29 -14.86 -1.64 -1.41
N ALA A 30 -14.61 -0.33 -1.34
CA ALA A 30 -14.71 0.56 -2.49
C ALA A 30 -13.84 0.10 -3.67
N LYS A 31 -12.56 -0.23 -3.41
CA LYS A 31 -11.65 -0.70 -4.45
C LYS A 31 -12.02 -2.10 -4.98
N ARG A 32 -12.54 -2.99 -4.12
CA ARG A 32 -13.03 -4.32 -4.53
C ARG A 32 -14.25 -4.21 -5.46
N SER A 33 -15.16 -3.27 -5.18
CA SER A 33 -16.32 -2.98 -6.02
C SER A 33 -15.92 -2.46 -7.39
N LEU A 34 -14.93 -1.56 -7.46
CA LEU A 34 -14.39 -1.06 -8.73
C LEU A 34 -13.77 -2.20 -9.58
N ALA A 35 -13.06 -3.11 -8.94
CA ALA A 35 -12.48 -4.28 -9.63
C ALA A 35 -13.58 -5.18 -10.23
N GLN A 36 -14.67 -5.43 -9.49
CA GLN A 36 -15.83 -6.16 -10.02
C GLN A 36 -16.53 -5.40 -11.14
N LEU A 37 -16.75 -4.09 -10.98
CA LEU A 37 -17.38 -3.24 -12.00
C LEU A 37 -16.64 -3.36 -13.33
N THR A 38 -15.31 -3.26 -13.29
CA THR A 38 -14.43 -3.44 -14.46
C THR A 38 -14.69 -4.80 -15.12
N GLN A 39 -14.70 -5.89 -14.35
CA GLN A 39 -14.94 -7.24 -14.88
C GLN A 39 -16.33 -7.38 -15.53
N TRP A 40 -17.38 -6.84 -14.92
CA TRP A 40 -18.74 -6.90 -15.44
C TRP A 40 -18.91 -6.05 -16.70
N PHE A 41 -18.31 -4.86 -16.77
CA PHE A 41 -18.32 -4.04 -17.97
C PHE A 41 -17.63 -4.72 -19.16
N ARG A 42 -16.50 -5.42 -18.93
CA ARG A 42 -15.88 -6.25 -19.98
C ARG A 42 -16.84 -7.32 -20.49
N LYS A 43 -17.52 -8.04 -19.58
CA LYS A 43 -18.44 -9.13 -19.92
C LYS A 43 -19.68 -8.65 -20.67
N GLN A 44 -20.29 -7.55 -20.23
CA GLN A 44 -21.56 -7.06 -20.75
C GLN A 44 -21.40 -6.22 -22.02
N HIS A 45 -20.34 -5.42 -22.10
CA HIS A 45 -20.18 -4.40 -23.15
C HIS A 45 -18.94 -4.60 -24.03
N GLY A 46 -18.14 -5.65 -23.79
CA GLY A 46 -16.92 -5.91 -24.56
C GLY A 46 -15.83 -4.86 -24.36
N CYS A 47 -15.90 -4.04 -23.31
CA CYS A 47 -14.88 -3.04 -22.99
C CYS A 47 -13.54 -3.71 -22.64
N ASP A 48 -12.42 -3.01 -22.83
CA ASP A 48 -11.08 -3.49 -22.44
C ASP A 48 -10.55 -2.79 -21.18
N PHE A 49 -11.37 -2.73 -20.14
CA PHE A 49 -10.95 -2.15 -18.85
C PHE A 49 -10.13 -3.16 -18.05
N ILE A 50 -9.01 -2.74 -17.47
CA ILE A 50 -8.12 -3.58 -16.66
C ILE A 50 -7.97 -2.95 -15.28
N SER A 51 -8.05 -3.77 -14.24
CA SER A 51 -7.79 -3.36 -12.86
C SER A 51 -6.45 -3.92 -12.40
N ILE A 52 -5.56 -3.05 -11.91
CA ILE A 52 -4.28 -3.43 -11.31
C ILE A 52 -4.33 -3.11 -9.82
N LEU A 53 -3.83 -4.04 -9.00
CA LEU A 53 -3.77 -3.94 -7.55
C LEU A 53 -2.30 -3.79 -7.12
N PRO A 54 -1.78 -2.55 -7.07
CA PRO A 54 -0.41 -2.35 -6.69
C PRO A 54 -0.17 -2.66 -5.20
N GLY A 55 1.06 -3.07 -4.89
CA GLY A 55 1.58 -3.08 -3.52
C GLY A 55 1.92 -1.67 -3.02
N ASN A 56 2.66 -1.58 -1.92
CA ASN A 56 3.09 -0.30 -1.38
C ASN A 56 4.24 0.27 -2.23
N PHE A 57 4.06 1.46 -2.81
CA PHE A 57 5.13 2.16 -3.51
C PHE A 57 5.90 3.12 -2.60
N PHE A 58 7.16 3.38 -2.96
CA PHE A 58 7.95 4.47 -2.41
C PHE A 58 8.72 5.15 -3.54
N GLY A 59 9.01 6.45 -3.42
CA GLY A 59 9.71 7.18 -4.48
C GLY A 59 9.64 8.70 -4.34
N ALA A 60 10.33 9.38 -5.26
CA ALA A 60 10.58 10.81 -5.22
C ALA A 60 9.31 11.69 -5.25
N TYR A 61 8.22 11.20 -5.85
CA TYR A 61 6.94 11.93 -5.95
C TYR A 61 5.92 11.53 -4.89
N GLY A 62 6.32 10.70 -3.90
CA GLY A 62 5.44 10.34 -2.79
C GLY A 62 5.35 11.43 -1.73
N ASP A 63 4.40 11.28 -0.80
CA ASP A 63 4.33 12.11 0.40
C ASP A 63 5.54 11.82 1.30
N PHE A 64 6.16 12.86 1.86
CA PHE A 64 7.28 12.79 2.81
C PHE A 64 6.94 13.41 4.18
N ASN A 65 5.68 13.77 4.44
CA ASN A 65 5.28 14.20 5.77
C ASN A 65 5.43 13.03 6.77
N PRO A 66 6.28 13.15 7.81
CA PRO A 66 6.65 12.03 8.67
C PRO A 66 5.49 11.39 9.43
N ASN A 67 4.36 12.10 9.57
CA ASN A 67 3.16 11.64 10.29
C ASN A 67 2.14 10.93 9.40
N THR A 68 2.12 11.22 8.09
CA THR A 68 1.11 10.70 7.15
C THR A 68 1.71 9.86 6.03
N ALA A 69 3.01 10.03 5.75
CA ALA A 69 3.67 9.36 4.65
C ALA A 69 3.72 7.84 4.84
N PRO A 70 3.70 7.07 3.73
CA PRO A 70 3.99 5.65 3.74
C PRO A 70 5.34 5.35 4.40
N LEU A 71 5.47 4.15 4.98
CA LEU A 71 6.59 3.74 5.83
C LEU A 71 7.97 4.19 5.33
N VAL A 72 8.31 3.89 4.08
CA VAL A 72 9.65 4.16 3.53
C VAL A 72 9.89 5.66 3.37
N ASN A 73 8.92 6.41 2.87
CA ASN A 73 9.05 7.86 2.72
C ASN A 73 9.12 8.56 4.09
N SER A 74 8.30 8.13 5.06
CA SER A 74 8.35 8.60 6.45
C SER A 74 9.73 8.39 7.07
N LEU A 75 10.32 7.20 6.85
CA LEU A 75 11.66 6.86 7.32
C LEU A 75 12.73 7.77 6.71
N ILE A 76 12.70 7.95 5.38
CA ILE A 76 13.63 8.83 4.67
C ILE A 76 13.53 10.26 5.22
N ALA A 77 12.32 10.80 5.36
CA ALA A 77 12.10 12.15 5.88
C ALA A 77 12.61 12.32 7.31
N LYS A 78 12.41 11.32 8.18
CA LYS A 78 12.91 11.36 9.56
C LYS A 78 14.43 11.30 9.63
N MET A 79 15.06 10.44 8.83
CA MET A 79 16.53 10.35 8.75
C MET A 79 17.14 11.65 8.22
N GLU A 80 16.53 12.24 7.18
CA GLU A 80 16.98 13.51 6.61
C GLU A 80 16.90 14.65 7.64
N SER A 81 15.77 14.78 8.32
CA SER A 81 15.58 15.80 9.37
C SER A 81 16.56 15.65 10.53
N GLN A 82 16.90 14.43 10.94
CA GLN A 82 17.92 14.21 11.97
C GLN A 82 19.31 14.61 11.48
N ARG A 83 19.64 14.28 10.22
CA ARG A 83 20.90 14.66 9.58
C ARG A 83 21.06 16.18 9.49
N GLU A 84 20.05 16.88 8.98
CA GLU A 84 20.05 18.35 8.86
C GLU A 84 20.25 19.05 10.21
N ARG A 85 19.72 18.47 11.29
CA ARG A 85 19.79 19.01 12.65
C ARG A 85 21.02 18.53 13.44
N ASN A 86 21.91 17.74 12.84
CA ASN A 86 23.05 17.10 13.51
C ASN A 86 22.67 16.38 14.82
N LEU A 87 21.52 15.69 14.82
CA LEU A 87 21.03 14.95 15.98
C LEU A 87 21.66 13.56 16.08
N SER A 88 21.35 12.84 17.16
CA SER A 88 21.78 11.46 17.40
C SER A 88 21.55 10.55 16.19
N ALA A 89 22.46 9.58 15.99
CA ALA A 89 22.36 8.54 14.98
C ALA A 89 21.24 7.50 15.24
N SER A 90 20.44 7.67 16.30
CA SER A 90 19.35 6.79 16.67
C SER A 90 17.99 7.35 16.23
N LEU A 91 17.20 6.52 15.54
CA LEU A 91 15.84 6.84 15.11
C LEU A 91 14.81 6.02 15.89
N THR A 92 13.83 6.68 16.50
CA THR A 92 12.71 6.01 17.18
C THR A 92 11.61 5.62 16.18
N MET A 93 11.24 4.34 16.19
CA MET A 93 10.14 3.80 15.39
C MET A 93 8.89 3.60 16.25
N MET A 94 7.72 3.92 15.68
CA MET A 94 6.42 3.74 16.36
C MET A 94 5.88 2.30 16.30
N SER A 95 6.69 1.35 15.83
CA SER A 95 6.29 -0.04 15.63
C SER A 95 7.32 -0.97 16.24
N THR A 96 6.90 -2.19 16.57
CA THR A 96 7.76 -3.28 17.04
C THR A 96 8.80 -3.74 15.99
N GLY A 97 8.59 -3.41 14.72
CA GLY A 97 9.46 -3.86 13.62
C GLY A 97 9.24 -5.31 13.18
N THR A 98 8.33 -6.05 13.82
CA THR A 98 8.00 -7.43 13.46
C THR A 98 7.11 -7.60 12.22
N PRO A 99 6.21 -6.66 11.85
CA PRO A 99 5.37 -6.84 10.66
C PRO A 99 6.17 -6.78 9.35
N LEU A 100 6.03 -7.79 8.50
CA LEU A 100 6.64 -7.85 7.18
C LEU A 100 5.83 -7.03 6.17
N ARG A 101 6.53 -6.34 5.25
CA ARG A 101 5.91 -5.54 4.18
C ARG A 101 6.66 -5.74 2.87
N GLN A 102 5.90 -5.87 1.79
CA GLN A 102 6.43 -5.75 0.44
C GLN A 102 6.33 -4.28 0.00
N VAL A 103 7.45 -3.74 -0.48
CA VAL A 103 7.56 -2.37 -1.01
C VAL A 103 8.16 -2.42 -2.41
N ILE A 104 7.64 -1.56 -3.30
CA ILE A 104 8.01 -1.51 -4.71
C ILE A 104 8.57 -0.11 -4.99
N PRO A 105 9.75 0.02 -5.63
CA PRO A 105 10.26 1.32 -6.01
C PRO A 105 9.38 1.91 -7.13
N GLY A 106 8.94 3.14 -6.93
CA GLY A 106 8.33 3.94 -7.99
C GLY A 106 9.41 4.30 -9.00
N ARG A 107 9.35 3.72 -10.19
CA ARG A 107 10.16 4.19 -11.31
C ARG A 107 9.46 5.38 -11.96
N PRO A 108 10.17 6.44 -12.35
CA PRO A 108 9.60 7.46 -13.23
C PRO A 108 9.14 6.77 -14.52
N ILE A 109 7.93 7.10 -14.95
CA ILE A 109 7.35 6.69 -16.24
C ILE A 109 7.94 7.59 -17.32
#